data_AF-A0A3A6MVM5-F1
#
_entry.id   AF-A0A3A6MVM5-F1
#
_cell.length_a   1.000
_cell.length_b   1.000
_cell.length_c   1.000
_cell.angle_alpha   90.00
_cell.angle_beta   90.00
_cell.angle_gamma   90.00
#
_symmetry.space_group_name_H-M   'P 1'
#
loop_
_entity.id
_entity.type
_entity.pdbx_description
1 polymer ?
#
loop_
_entity_poly.entity_id
_entity_poly.type
_entity_poly.pdbx_seq_one_letter_code
_entity_poly.pdbx_strand_id
1 'polypeptide(L)'
;MTAILHVHAQLVPHDEAFIVGNREGLLALRKAIDAALEGGRGEAEAFVSDGEGFSAYVILQEGDLWSSEWIKAVVPYVKDWAAEDRKNVVWPWSRIKNE
;
A
#
# COMPACT_ATOMS: atom_id res chain seq x y z
N MET A 1 -12.99 -10.58 16.90
CA MET A 1 -13.81 -10.26 15.70
C MET A 1 -12.88 -10.22 14.50
N THR A 2 -13.35 -10.59 13.32
CA THR A 2 -12.54 -10.61 12.10
C THR A 2 -12.26 -9.18 11.61
N ALA A 3 -11.02 -8.89 11.24
CA ALA A 3 -10.63 -7.64 10.59
C ALA A 3 -11.06 -7.65 9.12
N ILE A 4 -11.99 -6.77 8.75
CA ILE A 4 -12.47 -6.65 7.35
C ILE A 4 -11.93 -5.33 6.79
N LEU A 5 -11.25 -5.40 5.66
CA LEU A 5 -10.65 -4.23 5.00
C LEU A 5 -10.72 -4.39 3.48
N HIS A 6 -11.21 -3.36 2.80
CA HIS A 6 -11.17 -3.22 1.35
C HIS A 6 -10.30 -2.00 1.01
N VAL A 7 -9.34 -2.19 0.11
CA VAL A 7 -8.53 -1.11 -0.45
C VAL A 7 -8.87 -0.98 -1.92
N HIS A 8 -9.59 0.09 -2.26
CA HIS A 8 -9.96 0.41 -3.64
C HIS A 8 -8.98 1.45 -4.17
N ALA A 9 -8.08 1.02 -5.04
CA ALA A 9 -7.17 1.90 -5.76
C ALA A 9 -7.92 2.80 -6.75
N GLN A 10 -7.26 3.86 -7.20
CA GLN A 10 -7.78 4.76 -8.23
C GLN A 10 -8.07 4.00 -9.51
N LEU A 11 -9.24 4.25 -10.12
CA LEU A 11 -9.61 3.61 -11.38
C LEU A 11 -8.86 4.22 -12.57
N VAL A 12 -8.74 5.55 -12.61
CA VAL A 12 -7.83 6.28 -13.51
C VAL A 12 -7.00 7.32 -12.72
N PRO A 13 -5.86 7.79 -13.26
CA PRO A 13 -5.12 8.89 -12.66
C PRO A 13 -6.03 10.07 -12.28
N HIS A 14 -5.80 10.58 -11.07
CA HIS A 14 -6.56 11.68 -10.44
C HIS A 14 -7.96 11.33 -9.91
N ASP A 15 -8.41 10.08 -9.99
CA ASP A 15 -9.63 9.62 -9.30
C ASP A 15 -9.43 9.50 -7.78
N GLU A 16 -10.54 9.34 -7.06
CA GLU A 16 -10.54 8.97 -5.64
C GLU A 16 -10.03 7.55 -5.41
N ALA A 17 -9.44 7.33 -4.22
CA ALA A 17 -9.17 6.02 -3.67
C ALA A 17 -9.94 5.86 -2.35
N PHE A 18 -10.32 4.63 -2.02
CA PHE A 18 -11.13 4.37 -0.82
C PHE A 18 -10.50 3.26 0.02
N ILE A 19 -10.44 3.49 1.33
CA ILE A 19 -10.13 2.47 2.33
C ILE A 19 -11.37 2.30 3.17
N VAL A 20 -11.99 1.12 3.09
CA VAL A 20 -13.22 0.80 3.80
C VAL A 20 -12.94 -0.36 4.72
N GLY A 21 -13.18 -0.20 6.01
CA GLY A 21 -12.99 -1.29 6.97
C GLY A 21 -14.04 -1.27 8.06
N ASN A 22 -14.27 -2.44 8.66
CA ASN A 22 -14.93 -2.47 9.95
C ASN A 22 -13.98 -1.91 11.04
N ARG A 23 -14.48 -1.75 12.27
CA ARG A 23 -13.66 -1.22 13.38
C ARG A 23 -12.32 -1.96 13.52
N GLU A 24 -12.35 -3.29 13.51
CA GLU A 24 -11.14 -4.11 13.68
C GLU A 24 -10.16 -3.97 12.50
N GLY A 25 -10.65 -3.91 11.27
CA GLY A 25 -9.83 -3.71 10.07
C GLY A 25 -9.15 -2.34 10.05
N LEU A 26 -9.88 -1.27 10.42
CA LEU A 26 -9.29 0.07 10.51
C LEU A 26 -8.29 0.18 11.67
N LEU A 27 -8.53 -0.49 12.80
CA LEU A 27 -7.58 -0.53 13.91
C LEU A 27 -6.31 -1.33 13.54
N ALA A 28 -6.46 -2.44 12.82
CA ALA A 28 -5.33 -3.23 12.32
C ALA A 28 -4.49 -2.42 11.34
N LEU A 29 -5.13 -1.73 10.38
CA LEU A 29 -4.44 -0.84 9.45
C LEU A 29 -3.73 0.31 10.18
N ARG A 30 -4.38 0.95 11.17
CA ARG A 30 -3.74 1.99 11.97
C ARG A 30 -2.48 1.48 12.66
N LYS A 31 -2.55 0.31 13.30
CA LYS A 31 -1.38 -0.31 13.93
C LYS A 31 -0.25 -0.58 12.93
N ALA A 32 -0.58 -1.02 11.71
CA ALA A 32 0.41 -1.21 10.66
C ALA A 32 1.05 0.12 10.20
N ILE A 33 0.27 1.20 10.13
CA ILE A 33 0.78 2.55 9.86
C ILE A 33 1.72 3.00 10.98
N ASP A 34 1.31 2.86 12.24
CA ASP A 34 2.14 3.22 13.39
C ASP A 34 3.47 2.45 13.38
N ALA A 35 3.43 1.13 13.14
CA ALA A 35 4.63 0.30 13.01
C ALA A 35 5.52 0.74 11.83
N ALA A 36 4.95 1.15 10.70
CA ALA A 36 5.70 1.66 9.57
C ALA A 36 6.39 2.99 9.89
N LEU A 37 5.71 3.87 10.62
CA LEU A 37 6.27 5.15 11.08
C LEU A 37 7.42 4.96 12.08
N GLU A 38 7.36 3.92 12.93
CA GLU A 38 8.41 3.63 13.91
C GLU A 38 9.58 2.81 13.35
N GLY A 39 9.30 1.81 12.51
CA GLY A 39 10.25 0.77 12.10
C GLY A 39 10.46 0.64 10.60
N GLY A 40 9.92 1.58 9.81
CA GLY A 40 10.05 1.60 8.34
C GLY A 40 9.05 0.73 7.58
N ARG A 41 8.41 -0.24 8.25
CA ARG A 41 7.35 -1.09 7.67
C ARG A 41 6.38 -1.61 8.72
N GLY A 42 5.16 -1.91 8.28
CA GLY A 42 4.14 -2.59 9.06
C GLY A 42 3.27 -3.48 8.18
N GLU A 43 2.50 -4.35 8.82
CA GLU A 43 1.62 -5.31 8.15
C GLU A 43 0.29 -5.39 8.90
N ALA A 44 -0.81 -5.41 8.15
CA ALA A 44 -2.13 -5.74 8.65
C ALA A 44 -2.66 -6.97 7.91
N GLU A 45 -2.92 -8.05 8.65
CA GLU A 45 -3.71 -9.17 8.16
C GLU A 45 -5.20 -8.79 8.19
N ALA A 46 -5.86 -8.91 7.05
CA ALA A 46 -7.27 -8.57 6.92
C ALA A 46 -7.99 -9.51 5.95
N PHE A 47 -9.31 -9.43 5.96
CA PHE A 47 -10.18 -10.19 5.07
C PHE A 47 -11.00 -9.23 4.21
N VAL A 48 -11.23 -9.63 2.96
CA VAL A 48 -12.29 -9.04 2.13
C VAL A 48 -13.66 -9.60 2.56
N SER A 49 -14.75 -8.98 2.10
CA SER A 49 -16.09 -9.26 2.65
C SER A 49 -16.66 -10.62 2.22
N ASP A 50 -16.05 -11.24 1.22
CA ASP A 50 -16.34 -12.61 0.78
C ASP A 50 -15.59 -13.67 1.62
N GLY A 51 -14.69 -13.25 2.53
CA GLY A 51 -13.97 -14.13 3.44
C GLY A 51 -12.56 -14.52 2.97
N GLU A 52 -12.07 -14.01 1.85
CA GLU A 52 -10.69 -14.25 1.42
C GLU A 52 -9.71 -13.34 2.20
N GLY A 53 -8.60 -13.93 2.67
CA GLY A 53 -7.59 -13.24 3.47
C GLY A 53 -6.48 -12.61 2.63
N PHE A 54 -5.88 -11.52 3.12
CA PHE A 54 -4.70 -10.90 2.53
C PHE A 54 -3.87 -10.12 3.55
N SER A 55 -2.61 -9.87 3.21
CA SER A 55 -1.72 -8.96 3.94
C SER A 55 -1.67 -7.60 3.28
N ALA A 56 -2.02 -6.54 4.01
CA ALA A 56 -1.79 -5.16 3.63
C ALA A 56 -0.46 -4.68 4.22
N TYR A 57 0.56 -4.52 3.37
CA TYR A 57 1.84 -3.95 3.78
C TYR A 57 1.81 -2.43 3.72
N VAL A 58 2.26 -1.79 4.80
CA VAL A 58 2.48 -0.34 4.88
C VAL A 58 3.98 -0.12 4.94
N ILE A 59 4.51 0.69 4.02
CA ILE A 59 5.95 0.94 3.89
C ILE A 59 6.18 2.43 4.05
N LEU A 60 7.04 2.81 4.98
CA LEU A 60 7.52 4.18 5.08
C LEU A 60 8.60 4.39 4.02
N GLN A 61 8.39 5.41 3.19
CA GLN A 61 9.41 5.92 2.28
C GLN A 61 9.68 7.37 2.61
N GLU A 62 10.86 7.62 3.14
CA GLU A 62 11.35 8.96 3.44
C GLU A 62 11.63 9.77 2.17
N GLY A 63 11.72 11.09 2.34
CA GLY A 63 12.01 12.04 1.27
C GLY A 63 10.77 12.78 0.76
N ASP A 64 10.96 13.55 -0.31
CA ASP A 64 9.93 14.35 -0.96
C ASP A 64 9.77 13.99 -2.44
N LEU A 65 8.85 14.67 -3.15
CA LEU A 65 8.50 14.39 -4.55
C LEU A 65 9.69 14.30 -5.52
N TRP A 66 10.83 14.92 -5.20
CA TRP A 66 12.00 14.98 -6.07
C TRP A 66 13.21 14.24 -5.50
N SER A 67 13.06 13.57 -4.36
CA SER A 67 14.10 12.74 -3.79
C SER A 67 14.38 11.51 -4.67
N SER A 68 15.58 10.95 -4.55
CA SER A 68 16.00 9.83 -5.39
C SER A 68 15.13 8.58 -5.19
N GLU A 69 14.57 8.44 -3.99
CA GLU A 69 13.69 7.37 -3.54
C GLU A 69 12.33 7.48 -4.23
N TRP A 70 11.74 8.69 -4.27
CA TRP A 70 10.43 8.93 -4.90
C TRP A 70 10.50 9.00 -6.41
N ILE A 71 11.58 9.52 -7.00
CA ILE A 71 11.80 9.47 -8.46
C ILE A 71 11.85 8.02 -8.95
N LYS A 72 12.47 7.12 -8.18
CA LYS A 72 12.57 5.70 -8.54
C LYS A 72 11.34 4.87 -8.11
N ALA A 73 10.45 5.40 -7.28
CA ALA A 73 9.26 4.66 -6.88
C ALA A 73 8.35 4.42 -8.09
N VAL A 74 7.83 3.20 -8.20
CA VAL A 74 6.81 2.86 -9.20
C VAL A 74 5.53 3.63 -8.90
N VAL A 75 4.86 4.13 -9.95
CA VAL A 75 3.51 4.70 -9.81
C VAL A 75 2.46 3.59 -9.63
N PRO A 76 1.39 3.81 -8.86
CA PRO A 76 0.37 2.79 -8.59
C PRO A 76 -0.68 2.64 -9.71
N TYR A 77 -0.46 3.22 -10.89
CA TYR A 77 -1.44 3.25 -11.98
C TYR A 77 -1.47 1.93 -12.75
N VAL A 78 -2.67 1.39 -12.93
CA VAL A 78 -2.88 0.07 -13.58
C VAL A 78 -3.41 0.17 -15.02
N LYS A 79 -3.70 1.37 -15.51
CA LYS A 79 -4.18 1.58 -16.89
C LYS A 79 -3.01 1.65 -17.84
N ASP A 80 -3.06 0.92 -18.96
CA ASP A 80 -1.95 0.78 -19.91
C ASP A 80 -1.29 2.09 -20.36
N TRP A 81 -2.07 3.17 -20.48
CA TRP A 81 -1.59 4.49 -20.91
C TRP A 81 -0.93 5.33 -19.79
N ALA A 82 -1.05 4.90 -18.54
CA ALA A 82 -0.46 5.53 -17.35
C ALA A 82 0.41 4.56 -16.54
N ALA A 83 0.41 3.28 -16.90
CA ALA A 83 1.18 2.25 -16.26
C ALA A 83 2.68 2.56 -16.38
N GLU A 84 3.42 2.14 -15.36
CA GLU A 84 4.86 2.35 -15.31
C GLU A 84 5.60 1.66 -16.47
N ASP A 85 6.41 2.42 -17.21
CA ASP A 85 7.24 1.92 -18.31
C ASP A 85 8.75 2.15 -18.11
N ARG A 86 9.14 2.88 -17.06
CA ARG A 86 10.54 3.20 -16.79
C ARG A 86 11.30 1.95 -16.34
N LYS A 87 12.51 1.76 -16.86
CA LYS A 87 13.31 0.55 -16.62
C LYS A 87 13.91 0.45 -15.22
N ASN A 88 14.14 1.58 -14.55
CA ASN A 88 14.90 1.66 -13.30
C ASN A 88 14.02 2.08 -12.13
N VAL A 89 12.92 1.35 -11.93
CA VAL A 89 11.95 1.61 -10.84
C VAL A 89 12.06 0.60 -9.72
N VAL A 90 11.62 1.01 -8.53
CA VAL A 90 11.58 0.21 -7.31
C VAL A 90 10.12 -0.08 -6.98
N TRP A 91 9.78 -1.36 -6.98
CA TRP A 91 8.45 -1.84 -6.62
C TRP A 91 8.30 -1.98 -5.09
N PRO A 92 7.08 -1.81 -4.53
CA PRO A 92 6.89 -1.90 -3.09
C PRO A 92 7.24 -3.30 -2.53
N TRP A 93 6.93 -4.37 -3.27
CA TRP A 93 7.23 -5.74 -2.83
C TRP A 93 8.72 -6.07 -2.74
N SER A 94 9.61 -5.31 -3.41
CA SER A 94 11.05 -5.51 -3.24
C SER A 94 11.55 -5.07 -1.86
N ARG A 95 10.72 -4.34 -1.10
CA ARG A 95 11.04 -3.85 0.26
C ARG A 95 10.47 -4.72 1.38
N ILE A 96 9.61 -5.67 1.02
CA ILE A 96 9.03 -6.64 1.95
C ILE A 96 9.86 -7.92 2.00
N LYS A 97 10.52 -8.27 0.89
CA LYS A 97 11.45 -9.39 0.83
C LYS A 97 12.74 -9.07 1.60
N ASN A 98 12.94 -9.74 2.73
CA ASN A 98 14.28 -10.02 3.24
C ASN A 98 14.58 -11.50 2.95
N GLU A 99 15.75 -11.73 2.34
CA GLU A 99 16.65 -12.91 2.44
C GLU A 99 16.04 -14.29 2.73
#